data_AF-A0ABD3BEL4-F1
#
_entry.id   AF-A0ABD3BEL4-F1
#
_cell.length_a   1.000
_cell.length_b   1.000
_cell.length_c   1.000
_cell.angle_alpha   90.00
_cell.angle_beta   90.00
_cell.angle_gamma   90.00
#
_symmetry.space_group_name_H-M   'P 1'
#
loop_
_entity.id
_entity.type
_entity.pdbx_description
1 polymer ?
#
loop_
_entity_poly.entity_id
_entity_poly.type
_entity_poly.pdbx_seq_one_letter_code
_entity_poly.pdbx_strand_id
1 'polypeptide(L)' 'MEEGEQVKNGKLGFVGIDRMGRVYELSCTRWGRVTIINKDWSKMVAANRARAEHWVDIWGYRCEDGKFRLAFDFHDQL' A
#
# COMPACT_ATOMS: atom_id res chain seq x y z
N MET A 1 14.72 17.59 -0.84
CA MET A 1 14.65 16.12 -0.67
C MET A 1 13.42 15.64 -1.42
N GLU A 2 13.62 15.15 -2.64
CA GLU A 2 12.58 14.62 -3.53
C GLU A 2 12.27 13.17 -3.12
N GLU A 3 11.09 12.95 -2.56
CA GLU A 3 10.55 11.60 -2.36
C GLU A 3 9.11 11.60 -2.83
N GLY A 4 8.94 11.63 -4.14
CA GLY A 4 7.78 11.16 -4.86
C GLY A 4 8.33 10.23 -5.93
N GLU A 5 8.07 8.94 -5.79
CA GLU A 5 8.56 7.87 -6.67
C GLU A 5 10.11 7.73 -6.74
N GLN A 6 10.66 6.77 -5.99
CA GLN A 6 11.98 6.22 -6.30
C GLN A 6 11.80 4.87 -7.00
N VAL A 7 12.05 4.84 -8.30
CA VAL A 7 12.23 3.57 -9.04
C VAL A 7 13.67 3.11 -8.78
N LYS A 8 13.85 2.17 -7.87
CA LYS A 8 15.14 1.48 -7.64
C LYS A 8 14.99 0.02 -8.03
N ASN A 9 15.79 -0.45 -8.97
CA ASN A 9 15.84 -1.84 -9.42
C ASN A 9 14.49 -2.41 -9.87
N GLY A 10 13.69 -1.65 -10.62
CA GLY A 10 12.38 -2.09 -11.14
C GLY A 10 11.28 -2.21 -10.09
N LYS A 11 11.49 -1.64 -8.89
CA LYS A 11 10.49 -1.54 -7.83
C LYS A 11 9.93 -0.13 -7.77
N LEU A 12 8.60 -0.01 -7.74
CA LEU A 12 7.92 1.27 -7.53
C LEU A 12 7.56 1.40 -6.05
N GLY A 13 8.21 2.32 -5.34
CA GLY A 13 7.92 2.62 -3.93
C GLY A 13 6.79 3.65 -3.78
N PHE A 14 5.92 3.44 -2.80
CA PHE A 14 4.82 4.36 -2.48
C PHE A 14 4.45 4.29 -1.00
N VAL A 15 3.69 5.29 -0.54
CA VAL A 15 3.19 5.37 0.82
C VAL A 15 1.75 4.84 0.86
N GLY A 16 1.51 3.88 1.74
CA GLY A 16 0.18 3.36 2.07
C GLY A 16 -0.31 3.89 3.42
N ILE A 17 -1.59 4.19 3.52
CA ILE A 17 -2.24 4.62 4.76
C ILE A 17 -3.47 3.75 4.97
N ASP A 18 -3.65 3.21 6.18
CA ASP A 18 -4.86 2.46 6.50
C ASP A 18 -5.97 3.35 7.09
N ARG A 19 -7.16 2.77 7.30
CA ARG A 19 -8.31 3.46 7.90
C ARG A 19 -8.04 4.08 9.28
N MET A 20 -7.00 3.62 9.99
CA MET A 20 -6.59 4.17 11.28
C MET A 20 -5.51 5.25 11.16
N GLY A 21 -5.16 5.66 9.94
CA GLY A 21 -4.15 6.67 9.67
C GLY A 21 -2.71 6.16 9.85
N ARG A 22 -2.50 4.84 10.01
CA ARG A 22 -1.15 4.28 10.13
C ARG A 22 -0.47 4.30 8.78
N VAL A 23 0.78 4.73 8.74
CA VAL A 23 1.56 4.93 7.51
C VAL A 23 2.51 3.75 7.28
N TYR A 24 2.59 3.28 6.05
CA TYR A 24 3.40 2.14 5.63
C TYR A 24 4.20 2.46 4.38
N GLU A 25 5.44 2.00 4.33
CA GLU A 25 6.27 2.07 3.12
C GLU A 25 6.07 0.80 2.30
N LEU A 26 5.39 0.94 1.17
CA LEU A 26 5.04 -0.18 0.31
C LEU A 26 5.88 -0.15 -0.97
N SER A 27 6.02 -1.31 -1.61
CA SER A 27 6.62 -1.39 -2.93
C SER A 27 5.89 -2.38 -3.82
N CYS A 28 5.64 -1.96 -5.06
CA CYS A 28 5.16 -2.80 -6.13
C CYS A 28 6.36 -3.38 -6.88
N THR A 29 6.37 -4.69 -7.04
CA THR A 29 7.38 -5.40 -7.84
C THR A 29 6.68 -6.39 -8.76
N ARG A 30 7.18 -6.53 -9.99
CA ARG A 30 6.69 -7.58 -10.90
C ARG A 30 7.26 -8.93 -10.49
N TRP A 31 6.39 -9.92 -10.30
CA TRP A 31 6.75 -11.31 -10.03
C TRP A 31 6.15 -12.21 -11.11
N GLY A 32 6.94 -12.50 -12.15
CA GLY A 32 6.46 -13.22 -13.33
C GLY A 32 5.38 -12.42 -14.09
N ARG A 33 4.15 -12.95 -14.09
CA ARG A 33 2.98 -12.32 -14.74
C ARG A 33 2.13 -11.45 -13.80
N VAL A 34 2.43 -11.43 -12.50
CA VAL A 34 1.66 -10.66 -11.51
C VAL A 34 2.48 -9.49 -10.96
N THR A 35 1.79 -8.48 -10.43
CA THR A 35 2.41 -7.41 -9.64
C THR A 35 2.06 -7.67 -8.18
N ILE A 36 3.07 -7.64 -7.30
CA ILE A 36 2.89 -7.85 -5.86
C ILE A 36 3.25 -6.58 -5.09
N ILE A 37 2.51 -6.35 -4.00
CA ILE A 37 2.87 -5.39 -2.95
C ILE A 37 3.61 -6.17 -1.88
N ASN A 38 4.87 -5.83 -1.59
CA ASN A 38 5.73 -6.70 -0.77
C ASN A 38 6.44 -6.04 0.43
N LYS A 39 6.83 -4.76 0.40
CA LYS A 39 7.35 -4.06 1.59
C LYS A 39 6.19 -3.71 2.53
N ASP A 40 6.38 -3.90 3.84
CA ASP A 40 5.44 -3.65 4.95
C ASP A 40 4.00 -4.18 4.82
N TRP A 41 3.66 -4.89 3.74
CA TRP A 41 2.34 -5.48 3.52
C TRP A 41 1.91 -6.37 4.68
N SER A 42 2.78 -7.27 5.13
CA SER A 42 2.50 -8.16 6.26
C SER A 42 2.24 -7.41 7.56
N LYS A 43 2.93 -6.28 7.79
CA LYS A 43 2.69 -5.40 8.95
C LYS A 43 1.32 -4.75 8.87
N MET A 44 0.93 -4.26 7.69
CA MET A 44 -0.39 -3.64 7.46
C MET A 44 -1.52 -4.66 7.67
N VAL A 45 -1.39 -5.87 7.10
CA VAL A 45 -2.34 -6.96 7.28
C VAL A 45 -2.51 -7.32 8.76
N ALA A 46 -1.40 -7.52 9.48
CA ALA A 46 -1.44 -7.85 10.90
C ALA A 46 -2.06 -6.72 11.75
N ALA A 47 -1.72 -5.47 11.45
CA ALA A 47 -2.21 -4.30 12.16
C ALA A 47 -3.73 -4.07 11.97
N ASN A 48 -4.27 -4.48 10.82
CA ASN A 48 -5.71 -4.46 10.53
C ASN A 48 -6.42 -5.78 10.89
N ARG A 49 -5.70 -6.74 11.50
CA ARG A 49 -6.20 -8.08 11.85
C ARG A 49 -6.87 -8.78 10.66
N ALA A 50 -6.40 -8.49 9.44
CA ALA A 50 -6.99 -9.01 8.23
C ALA A 50 -6.72 -10.52 8.14
N ARG A 51 -7.72 -11.27 7.69
CA ARG A 51 -7.68 -12.73 7.56
C ARG A 51 -7.97 -13.12 6.12
N ALA A 52 -7.77 -14.40 5.82
CA ALA A 52 -8.36 -14.95 4.60
C ALA A 52 -9.86 -14.61 4.58
N GLU A 53 -10.40 -14.36 3.38
CA GLU A 53 -11.80 -13.96 3.13
C GLU A 53 -12.15 -12.50 3.44
N HIS A 54 -11.26 -11.73 4.08
CA HIS A 54 -11.42 -10.27 4.13
C HIS A 54 -11.16 -9.64 2.76
N TRP A 55 -11.87 -8.57 2.49
CA TRP A 55 -11.66 -7.70 1.35
C TRP A 55 -10.71 -6.57 1.73
N VAL A 56 -10.00 -6.07 0.73
CA VAL A 56 -9.20 -4.85 0.84
C VAL A 56 -9.51 -3.96 -0.35
N ASP A 57 -10.07 -2.80 -0.06
CA ASP A 57 -10.24 -1.74 -1.03
C ASP A 57 -9.01 -0.83 -1.03
N ILE A 58 -8.60 -0.40 -2.22
CA ILE A 58 -7.40 0.40 -2.43
C ILE A 58 -7.76 1.62 -3.27
N TRP A 59 -7.54 2.82 -2.73
CA TRP A 59 -7.80 4.09 -3.43
C TRP A 59 -6.52 4.93 -3.55
N GLY A 60 -6.32 5.53 -4.71
CA GLY A 60 -5.27 6.52 -4.92
C GLY A 60 -5.75 7.94 -4.64
N TYR A 61 -4.94 8.73 -3.95
CA TYR A 61 -5.21 10.14 -3.74
C TYR A 61 -3.93 10.98 -3.73
N ARG A 62 -4.09 12.28 -3.97
CA ARG A 62 -3.01 13.27 -3.85
C ARG A 62 -3.17 14.03 -2.55
N CYS A 63 -2.07 14.22 -1.86
CA CYS A 63 -2.03 14.99 -0.62
C CYS A 63 -1.69 16.46 -0.90
N GLU A 64 -1.87 17.32 0.10
CA GLU A 64 -1.55 18.76 -0.01
C GLU A 64 -0.07 19.01 -0.35
N ASP A 65 0.82 18.10 0.06
CA ASP A 65 2.24 18.11 -0.31
C ASP A 65 2.51 17.68 -1.77
N GLY A 66 1.46 17.48 -2.56
CA GLY A 66 1.50 17.06 -3.96
C GLY A 66 1.81 15.57 -4.17
N LYS A 67 2.10 14.81 -3.10
CA LYS A 67 2.51 13.41 -3.21
C LYS A 67 1.31 12.49 -3.39
N PHE A 68 1.51 11.46 -4.20
CA PHE A 68 0.55 10.37 -4.35
C PHE A 68 0.65 9.39 -3.17
N ARG A 69 -0.49 8.96 -2.64
CA ARG A 69 -0.61 7.95 -1.59
C ARG A 69 -1.73 6.97 -1.93
N LEU A 70 -1.63 5.77 -1.37
CA LEU A 70 -2.69 4.76 -1.44
C LEU A 70 -3.37 4.64 -0.07
N ALA A 71 -4.70 4.70 -0.03
CA ALA A 71 -5.51 4.38 1.13
C ALA A 71 -5.96 2.91 1.06
N PHE A 72 -5.90 2.21 2.18
CA PHE A 72 -6.28 0.81 2.32
C PHE A 72 -7.38 0.67 3.38
N ASP A 73 -8.51 0.09 3.01
CA ASP A 73 -9.56 -0.29 3.95
C ASP A 73 -9.80 -1.79 3.91
N PHE A 74 -9.63 -2.45 5.06
CA PHE A 74 -9.85 -3.88 5.21
C PHE A 74 -11.21 -4.10 5.86
N HIS A 75 -12.06 -4.92 5.25
CA HIS A 75 -13.40 -5.17 5.76
C HIS A 75 -13.88 -6.59 5.46
N ASP A 76 -14.90 -7.02 6.18
CA ASP A 76 -15.60 -8.26 5.91
C ASP A 76 -16.41 -8.14 4.61
N GLN A 77 -16.64 -9.27 3.94
CA GLN A 77 -17.54 -9.30 2.79
C GLN A 77 -18.96 -8.96 3.25
N LEU A 78 -19.57 -7.95 2.61
CA LEU A 78 -20.96 -7.57 2.83
C LEU A 78 -21.93 -8.73 2.55
#